data_AF-A0A2T2RJP5-F1
#
_entry.id   AF-A0A2T2RJP5-F1
#
_cell.length_a   1.000
_cell.length_b   1.000
_cell.length_c   1.000
_cell.angle_alpha   90.00
_cell.angle_beta   90.00
_cell.angle_gamma   90.00
#
_symmetry.space_group_name_H-M   'P 1'
#
loop_
_entity.id
_entity.type
_entity.pdbx_description
1 polymer ?
#
loop_
_entity_poly.entity_id
_entity_poly.type
_entity_poly.pdbx_seq_one_letter_code
_entity_poly.pdbx_strand_id
1 'polypeptide(L)'
;MRQLMIQVPSGRGNEAASAARRHGAPDAAVVAAEDNGEPLDLVVTHVPTRAVGELLDALHELPGAHAAFSPENTLALRPPFEDANRQAVEPGNRAPLEVLLDSLSSISSMRGFVGYTVLTAVLVWVSLITNTEYLLLAAMLIAPFAGPVVNAALGAAHGDVRLLAHGVGRFVAGLALLIGVAAVMSLTVGLQAATPLMADVARVPL
;
A
#
# COMPACT_ATOMS: atom_id res chain seq x y z
N MET A 1 15.79 -10.05 9.22
CA MET A 1 16.01 -9.90 10.67
C MET A 1 15.25 -8.67 11.10
N ARG A 2 14.62 -8.67 12.28
CA ARG A 2 13.99 -7.47 12.83
C ARG A 2 14.38 -7.28 14.29
N GLN A 3 14.58 -6.04 14.70
CA GLN A 3 14.92 -5.70 16.07
C GLN A 3 13.65 -5.69 16.94
N LEU A 4 13.70 -6.37 18.08
CA LEU A 4 12.63 -6.39 19.07
C LEU A 4 13.17 -5.86 20.39
N MET A 5 12.41 -4.95 21.01
CA MET A 5 12.65 -4.45 22.36
C MET A 5 11.59 -5.02 23.28
N ILE A 6 11.98 -5.79 24.28
CA ILE A 6 11.07 -6.48 25.19
C ILE A 6 11.30 -5.92 26.59
N GLN A 7 10.30 -5.29 27.18
CA GLN A 7 10.29 -4.85 28.56
C GLN A 7 9.65 -5.93 29.41
N VAL A 8 10.33 -6.35 30.48
CA VAL A 8 9.79 -7.29 31.47
C VAL A 8 10.06 -6.78 32.89
N PRO A 9 9.27 -7.19 33.89
CA PRO A 9 9.55 -6.84 35.28
C PRO A 9 10.96 -7.23 35.71
N SER A 10 11.57 -6.44 36.59
CA SER A 10 12.94 -6.67 37.09
C SER A 10 13.14 -8.09 37.57
N GLY A 11 14.20 -8.75 37.11
CA GLY A 11 14.54 -10.14 37.45
C GLY A 11 14.03 -11.17 36.46
N ARG A 12 13.22 -10.78 35.45
CA ARG A 12 12.74 -11.67 34.38
C ARG A 12 13.45 -11.45 33.03
N GLY A 13 14.41 -10.53 32.94
CA GLY A 13 15.17 -10.27 31.71
C GLY A 13 15.88 -11.50 31.14
N ASN A 14 16.41 -12.36 32.01
CA ASN A 14 17.04 -13.63 31.60
C ASN A 14 16.04 -14.65 31.03
N GLU A 15 14.80 -14.64 31.51
CA GLU A 15 13.73 -15.51 31.04
C GLU A 15 13.32 -15.11 29.61
N ALA A 16 13.09 -13.81 29.38
CA ALA A 16 12.80 -13.26 28.06
C ALA A 16 13.95 -13.45 27.06
N ALA A 17 15.21 -13.24 27.49
CA ALA A 17 16.38 -13.50 26.64
C ALA A 17 16.53 -14.99 26.29
N SER A 18 16.14 -15.90 27.20
CA SER A 18 16.14 -17.34 26.93
C SER A 18 15.07 -17.73 25.91
N ALA A 19 13.87 -17.13 25.98
CA ALA A 19 12.81 -17.32 25.01
C ALA A 19 13.26 -16.82 23.61
N ALA A 20 13.84 -15.63 23.53
CA ALA A 20 14.39 -15.08 22.29
C ALA A 20 15.43 -16.03 21.65
N ARG A 21 16.35 -16.58 22.44
CA ARG A 21 17.36 -17.55 21.96
C ARG A 21 16.76 -18.83 21.41
N ARG A 22 15.67 -19.34 21.98
CA ARG A 22 14.96 -20.53 21.47
C ARG A 22 14.35 -20.29 20.09
N HIS A 23 13.91 -19.06 19.81
CA HIS A 23 13.29 -18.68 18.54
C HIS A 23 14.30 -18.09 17.52
N GLY A 24 15.58 -18.45 17.65
CA GLY A 24 16.60 -18.13 16.64
C GLY A 24 17.14 -16.70 16.70
N ALA A 25 17.07 -16.06 17.87
CA ALA A 25 17.67 -14.76 18.14
C ALA A 25 18.90 -14.94 19.07
N PRO A 26 20.10 -15.20 18.51
CA PRO A 26 21.29 -15.51 19.32
C PRO A 26 21.79 -14.29 20.12
N ASP A 27 21.59 -13.10 19.56
CA ASP A 27 22.02 -11.83 20.13
C ASP A 27 20.87 -11.24 20.96
N ALA A 28 20.85 -11.54 22.26
CA ALA A 28 19.93 -10.96 23.23
C ALA A 28 20.72 -10.23 24.30
N ALA A 29 20.64 -8.89 24.28
CA ALA A 29 21.23 -8.03 25.30
C ALA A 29 20.18 -7.68 26.34
N VAL A 30 20.49 -7.85 27.62
CA VAL A 30 19.62 -7.48 28.75
C VAL A 30 20.20 -6.25 29.42
N VAL A 31 19.40 -5.21 29.54
CA VAL A 31 19.76 -3.92 30.13
C VAL A 31 18.78 -3.61 31.25
N ALA A 32 19.29 -3.34 32.46
CA ALA A 32 18.45 -2.82 33.53
C ALA A 32 17.99 -1.40 33.15
N ALA A 33 16.68 -1.17 33.23
CA ALA A 33 16.03 0.08 32.89
C ALA A 33 14.99 0.43 33.96
N GLU A 34 14.49 1.65 33.92
CA GLU A 34 13.42 2.12 34.79
C GLU A 34 12.34 2.76 33.92
N ASP A 35 11.07 2.45 34.18
CA ASP A 35 9.93 3.15 33.59
C ASP A 35 9.10 3.75 34.73
N ASN A 36 8.90 5.07 34.70
CA ASN A 36 8.16 5.81 35.72
C ASN A 36 8.56 5.52 37.19
N GLY A 37 9.82 5.16 37.43
CA GLY A 37 10.35 4.85 38.76
C GLY A 37 10.17 3.39 39.20
N GLU A 38 9.61 2.52 38.37
CA GLU A 38 9.61 1.08 38.58
C GLU A 38 10.80 0.41 37.86
N PRO A 39 11.56 -0.46 38.55
CA PRO A 39 12.69 -1.16 37.95
C PRO A 39 12.21 -2.26 37.00
N LEU A 40 12.83 -2.33 35.82
CA LEU A 40 12.49 -3.27 34.76
C LEU A 40 13.69 -3.70 33.93
N ASP A 41 13.59 -4.85 33.28
CA ASP A 41 14.63 -5.35 32.40
C ASP A 41 14.21 -5.13 30.93
N LEU A 42 15.05 -4.43 30.18
CA LEU A 42 14.92 -4.25 28.74
C LEU A 42 15.78 -5.27 28.00
N VAL A 43 15.15 -6.15 27.23
CA VAL A 43 15.82 -7.12 26.36
C VAL A 43 15.77 -6.63 24.93
N VAL A 44 16.94 -6.41 24.32
CA VAL A 44 17.07 -6.03 22.91
C VAL A 44 17.62 -7.21 22.12
N THR A 45 16.91 -7.64 21.09
CA THR A 45 17.30 -8.80 20.31
C THR A 45 16.95 -8.70 18.82
N HIS A 46 17.60 -9.49 17.98
CA HIS A 46 17.35 -9.57 16.54
C HIS A 46 16.78 -10.92 16.16
N VAL A 47 15.53 -10.92 15.69
CA VAL A 47 14.75 -12.14 15.43
C VAL A 47 14.55 -12.29 13.92
N PRO A 48 14.64 -13.51 13.37
CA PRO A 48 14.19 -13.77 12.00
C PRO A 48 12.71 -13.42 11.85
N THR A 49 12.32 -12.77 10.74
CA THR A 49 10.94 -12.32 10.50
C THR A 49 9.90 -13.44 10.70
N ARG A 50 10.23 -14.66 10.25
CA ARG A 50 9.39 -15.86 10.39
C ARG A 50 9.17 -16.32 11.84
N ALA A 51 10.05 -15.96 12.76
CA ALA A 51 10.03 -16.40 14.15
C ALA A 51 9.52 -15.31 15.11
N VAL A 52 9.14 -14.14 14.59
CA VAL A 52 8.59 -13.04 15.40
C VAL A 52 7.27 -13.42 16.04
N GLY A 53 6.37 -14.09 15.29
CA GLY A 53 5.07 -14.52 15.82
C GLY A 53 5.22 -15.48 16.99
N GLU A 54 5.99 -16.57 16.80
CA GLU A 54 6.24 -17.57 17.86
C GLU A 54 6.90 -16.96 19.10
N LEU A 55 7.80 -15.98 18.93
CA LEU A 55 8.40 -15.28 20.06
C LEU A 55 7.37 -14.40 20.79
N LEU A 56 6.50 -13.69 20.07
CA LEU A 56 5.46 -12.88 20.70
C LEU A 56 4.46 -13.75 21.48
N ASP A 57 4.12 -14.93 20.95
CA ASP A 57 3.28 -15.90 21.66
C ASP A 57 3.95 -16.38 22.95
N ALA A 58 5.24 -16.70 22.91
CA ALA A 58 6.01 -17.09 24.09
C ALA A 58 6.18 -15.94 25.11
N LEU A 59 6.23 -14.68 24.64
CA LEU A 59 6.28 -13.51 25.52
C LEU A 59 4.91 -13.18 26.12
N HIS A 60 3.81 -13.55 25.46
CA HIS A 60 2.46 -13.36 25.98
C HIS A 60 2.20 -14.20 27.25
N GLU A 61 2.88 -15.33 27.39
CA GLU A 61 2.84 -16.16 28.60
C GLU A 61 3.57 -15.53 29.81
N LEU A 62 4.36 -14.47 29.59
CA LEU A 62 5.07 -13.75 30.65
C LEU A 62 4.20 -12.59 31.17
N PRO A 63 3.73 -12.62 32.43
CA PRO A 63 2.94 -11.54 32.98
C PRO A 63 3.77 -10.24 33.07
N GLY A 64 3.22 -9.16 32.51
CA GLY A 64 3.84 -7.83 32.49
C GLY A 64 4.85 -7.61 31.36
N ALA A 65 4.99 -8.55 30.42
CA ALA A 65 5.87 -8.37 29.27
C ALA A 65 5.25 -7.44 28.21
N HIS A 66 6.01 -6.41 27.83
CA HIS A 66 5.65 -5.50 26.74
C HIS A 66 6.70 -5.62 25.63
N ALA A 67 6.28 -5.97 24.43
CA ALA A 67 7.17 -6.01 23.26
C ALA A 67 6.91 -4.80 22.37
N ALA A 68 7.92 -3.96 22.18
CA ALA A 68 7.95 -2.89 21.21
C ALA A 68 8.75 -3.34 19.98
N PHE A 69 8.13 -3.17 18.82
CA PHE A 69 8.77 -3.39 17.54
C PHE A 69 9.32 -2.05 17.03
N SER A 70 10.61 -1.99 16.72
CA SER A 70 11.15 -0.86 15.95
C SER A 70 11.03 -1.23 14.46
N PRO A 71 10.10 -0.64 13.71
CA PRO A 71 10.03 -0.86 12.28
C PRO A 71 11.25 -0.21 11.62
N GLU A 72 12.31 -1.00 11.44
CA GLU A 72 13.25 -0.76 10.35
C GLU A 72 12.48 -0.98 9.04
N ASN A 73 11.80 0.07 8.59
CA ASN A 73 11.43 0.19 7.20
C ASN A 73 12.73 0.49 6.45
N THR A 74 13.45 -0.56 6.06
CA THR A 74 14.45 -0.43 5.01
C THR A 74 13.69 -0.10 3.73
N LEU A 75 13.61 1.20 3.40
CA LEU A 75 13.23 1.62 2.06
C LEU A 75 14.28 1.03 1.12
N ALA A 76 13.89 0.04 0.32
CA ALA A 76 14.68 -0.35 -0.83
C ALA A 76 14.81 0.88 -1.72
N LEU A 77 16.01 1.48 -1.77
CA LEU A 77 16.31 2.64 -2.62
C LEU A 77 16.15 2.32 -4.12
N ARG A 78 15.99 1.03 -4.45
CA ARG A 78 15.64 0.54 -5.78
C ARG A 78 14.61 -0.59 -5.67
N PRO A 79 13.42 -0.46 -6.27
CA PRO A 79 12.56 -1.62 -6.51
C PRO A 79 13.29 -2.62 -7.43
N PRO A 80 13.28 -3.94 -7.12
CA PRO A 80 13.92 -4.96 -7.93
C PRO A 80 13.03 -5.29 -9.14
N PHE A 81 13.08 -4.46 -10.18
CA PHE A 81 12.28 -4.65 -11.40
C PHE A 81 12.76 -5.80 -12.31
N GLU A 82 13.88 -6.46 -12.01
CA GLU A 82 14.52 -7.35 -13.00
C GLU A 82 13.89 -8.74 -13.14
N ASP A 83 13.07 -9.22 -12.20
CA ASP A 83 12.56 -10.61 -12.24
C ASP A 83 11.05 -10.71 -11.91
N ALA A 84 10.21 -9.99 -12.65
CA ALA A 84 8.75 -10.11 -12.56
C ALA A 84 8.22 -11.55 -12.76
N ASN A 85 9.00 -12.43 -13.41
CA ASN A 85 8.59 -13.78 -13.79
C ASN A 85 8.95 -14.85 -12.73
N ARG A 86 9.83 -14.57 -11.76
CA ARG A 86 10.16 -15.51 -10.67
C ARG A 86 9.34 -15.30 -9.39
N GLN A 87 8.74 -14.12 -9.23
CA GLN A 87 8.09 -13.70 -7.97
C GLN A 87 6.59 -14.05 -7.88
N ALA A 88 6.07 -14.82 -8.83
CA ALA A 88 4.70 -15.34 -8.80
C ALA A 88 4.56 -16.68 -8.05
N VAL A 89 5.66 -17.26 -7.56
CA VAL A 89 5.70 -18.64 -7.03
C VAL A 89 5.72 -18.71 -5.48
N GLU A 90 6.07 -17.64 -4.75
CA GLU A 90 6.10 -17.66 -3.27
C GLU A 90 5.22 -16.55 -2.65
N PRO A 91 3.96 -16.85 -2.26
CA PRO A 91 3.01 -15.86 -1.74
C PRO A 91 3.25 -15.44 -0.27
N GLY A 92 4.46 -15.59 0.29
CA GLY A 92 4.68 -15.56 1.74
C GLY A 92 5.27 -14.31 2.40
N ASN A 93 5.81 -13.31 1.68
CA ASN A 93 6.68 -12.32 2.34
C ASN A 93 6.75 -10.92 1.71
N ARG A 94 5.67 -10.41 1.08
CA ARG A 94 5.67 -9.03 0.57
C ARG A 94 5.26 -8.05 1.66
N ALA A 95 6.03 -6.98 1.86
CA ALA A 95 5.62 -5.91 2.74
C ALA A 95 4.39 -5.19 2.12
N PRO A 96 3.40 -4.73 2.92
CA PRO A 96 2.25 -3.99 2.39
C PRO A 96 2.65 -2.77 1.54
N LEU A 97 3.75 -2.12 1.91
CA LEU A 97 4.32 -1.00 1.15
C LEU A 97 4.92 -1.44 -0.19
N GLU A 98 5.48 -2.65 -0.29
CA GLU A 98 6.03 -3.21 -1.51
C GLU A 98 4.91 -3.52 -2.51
N VAL A 99 3.79 -4.11 -2.05
CA VAL A 99 2.60 -4.31 -2.89
C VAL A 99 2.03 -2.96 -3.37
N LEU A 100 2.03 -1.95 -2.51
CA LEU A 100 1.63 -0.59 -2.88
C LEU A 100 2.57 0.02 -3.92
N LEU A 101 3.89 -0.08 -3.73
CA LEU A 101 4.91 0.43 -4.66
C LEU A 101 4.89 -0.32 -6.00
N ASP A 102 4.69 -1.63 -5.98
CA ASP A 102 4.57 -2.48 -7.18
C ASP A 102 3.31 -2.10 -7.97
N SER A 103 2.18 -1.93 -7.27
CA SER A 103 0.93 -1.43 -7.87
C SER A 103 1.08 -0.03 -8.44
N LEU A 104 1.74 0.89 -7.72
CA LEU A 104 1.99 2.25 -8.19
C LEU A 104 2.97 2.30 -9.37
N SER A 105 3.97 1.43 -9.39
CA SER A 105 5.01 1.42 -10.43
C SER A 105 4.56 0.74 -11.73
N SER A 106 3.77 -0.34 -11.64
CA SER A 106 3.10 -0.97 -12.78
C SER A 106 2.20 0.02 -13.53
N ILE A 107 1.55 0.92 -12.79
CA ILE A 107 0.71 2.01 -13.32
C ILE A 107 1.56 3.25 -13.71
N SER A 108 2.81 3.35 -13.26
CA SER A 108 3.67 4.54 -13.47
C SER A 108 4.28 4.63 -14.87
N SER A 109 4.26 3.57 -15.68
CA SER A 109 4.73 3.67 -17.07
C SER A 109 3.75 4.52 -17.88
N MET A 110 4.22 5.56 -18.58
CA MET A 110 3.33 6.45 -19.35
C MET A 110 2.53 5.70 -20.43
N ARG A 111 3.10 4.63 -20.99
CA ARG A 111 2.42 3.77 -21.96
C ARG A 111 1.31 2.94 -21.32
N GLY A 112 1.57 2.35 -20.15
CA GLY A 112 0.58 1.62 -19.38
C GLY A 112 -0.57 2.53 -18.95
N PHE A 113 -0.25 3.72 -18.41
CA PHE A 113 -1.25 4.71 -18.01
C PHE A 113 -2.20 5.06 -19.16
N VAL A 114 -1.67 5.38 -20.35
CA VAL A 114 -2.50 5.69 -21.53
C VAL A 114 -3.34 4.48 -21.94
N GLY A 115 -2.74 3.28 -22.00
CA GLY A 115 -3.45 2.05 -22.39
C GLY A 115 -4.61 1.71 -21.46
N TYR A 116 -4.37 1.71 -20.14
CA TYR A 116 -5.43 1.47 -19.15
C TYR A 116 -6.48 2.60 -19.17
N THR A 117 -6.09 3.85 -19.37
CA THR A 117 -7.05 4.97 -19.46
C THR A 117 -7.97 4.80 -20.67
N VAL A 118 -7.44 4.41 -21.84
CA VAL A 118 -8.25 4.14 -23.04
C VAL A 118 -9.19 2.97 -22.80
N LEU A 119 -8.71 1.87 -22.20
CA LEU A 119 -9.54 0.70 -21.89
C LEU A 119 -10.67 1.06 -20.91
N THR A 120 -10.36 1.79 -19.84
CA THR A 120 -11.35 2.33 -18.91
C THR A 120 -12.36 3.22 -19.63
N ALA A 121 -11.92 4.10 -20.54
CA ALA A 121 -12.81 4.98 -21.29
C ALA A 121 -13.80 4.20 -22.16
N VAL A 122 -13.34 3.13 -22.82
CA VAL A 122 -14.20 2.23 -23.58
C VAL A 122 -15.20 1.54 -22.67
N LEU A 123 -14.78 1.02 -21.52
CA LEU A 123 -15.67 0.37 -20.55
C LEU A 123 -16.72 1.32 -19.99
N VAL A 124 -16.33 2.55 -19.62
CA VAL A 124 -17.26 3.61 -19.19
C VAL A 124 -18.26 3.88 -20.32
N TRP A 125 -17.79 4.12 -21.54
CA TRP A 125 -18.66 4.40 -22.67
C TRP A 125 -19.67 3.27 -22.94
N VAL A 126 -19.21 2.00 -22.97
CA VAL A 126 -20.08 0.84 -23.12
C VAL A 126 -21.08 0.77 -21.96
N SER A 127 -20.64 0.93 -20.72
CA SER A 127 -21.51 0.87 -19.54
C SER A 127 -22.64 1.89 -19.60
N LEU A 128 -22.33 3.11 -20.04
CA LEU A 128 -23.28 4.21 -20.13
C LEU A 128 -24.27 3.98 -21.27
N ILE A 129 -23.83 3.53 -22.45
CA ILE A 129 -24.73 3.29 -23.58
C ILE A 129 -25.60 2.05 -23.38
N THR A 130 -25.09 1.01 -22.71
CA THR A 130 -25.85 -0.22 -22.41
C THR A 130 -26.62 -0.15 -21.09
N ASN A 131 -26.59 0.99 -20.38
CA ASN A 131 -27.28 1.18 -19.11
C ASN A 131 -26.91 0.09 -18.06
N THR A 132 -25.62 -0.21 -17.95
CA THR A 132 -25.09 -1.37 -17.20
C THR A 132 -24.16 -0.93 -16.06
N GLU A 133 -24.69 -0.87 -14.84
CA GLU A 133 -23.96 -0.35 -13.67
C GLU A 133 -22.73 -1.16 -13.26
N TYR A 134 -22.79 -2.50 -13.30
CA TYR A 134 -21.64 -3.33 -12.90
C TYR A 134 -20.42 -3.11 -13.79
N LEU A 135 -20.63 -2.72 -15.06
CA LEU A 135 -19.54 -2.41 -15.98
C LEU A 135 -18.90 -1.05 -15.67
N LEU A 136 -19.69 -0.11 -15.13
CA LEU A 136 -19.18 1.16 -14.60
C LEU A 136 -18.31 0.92 -13.36
N LEU A 137 -18.74 0.04 -12.46
CA LEU A 137 -17.94 -0.37 -11.29
C LEU A 137 -16.63 -1.06 -11.71
N ALA A 138 -16.67 -1.94 -12.71
CA ALA A 138 -15.47 -2.56 -13.26
C ALA A 138 -14.52 -1.51 -13.85
N ALA A 139 -15.05 -0.48 -14.53
CA ALA A 139 -14.24 0.60 -15.06
C ALA A 139 -13.53 1.40 -13.93
N MET A 140 -14.22 1.66 -12.80
CA MET A 140 -13.63 2.33 -11.64
C MET A 140 -12.46 1.54 -11.04
N LEU A 141 -12.55 0.21 -11.03
CA LEU A 141 -11.51 -0.66 -10.49
C LEU A 141 -10.23 -0.67 -11.33
N ILE A 142 -10.37 -0.59 -12.66
CA ILE A 142 -9.26 -0.67 -13.61
C ILE A 142 -8.60 0.70 -13.83
N ALA A 143 -9.30 1.79 -13.50
CA ALA A 143 -8.88 3.14 -13.83
C ALA A 143 -7.53 3.52 -13.18
N PRO A 144 -6.53 3.98 -13.95
CA PRO A 144 -5.16 4.19 -13.46
C PRO A 144 -4.95 5.54 -12.74
N PHE A 145 -5.94 6.03 -11.99
CA PHE A 145 -5.89 7.38 -11.38
C PHE A 145 -5.29 7.43 -9.97
N ALA A 146 -5.07 6.28 -9.32
CA ALA A 146 -4.51 6.23 -7.97
C ALA A 146 -3.11 6.88 -7.90
N GLY A 147 -2.21 6.55 -8.84
CA GLY A 147 -0.85 7.10 -8.87
C GLY A 147 -0.77 8.63 -8.94
N PRO A 148 -1.43 9.28 -9.93
CA PRO A 148 -1.50 10.74 -10.00
C PRO A 148 -2.04 11.41 -8.72
N VAL A 149 -3.07 10.84 -8.11
CA VAL A 149 -3.69 11.37 -6.87
C VAL A 149 -2.75 11.25 -5.68
N VAL A 150 -2.11 10.08 -5.50
CA VAL A 150 -1.15 9.85 -4.41
C VAL A 150 0.07 10.78 -4.56
N ASN A 151 0.58 10.96 -5.78
CA ASN A 151 1.67 11.92 -6.04
C ASN A 151 1.26 13.36 -5.73
N ALA A 152 0.04 13.75 -6.09
CA ALA A 152 -0.49 15.08 -5.75
C ALA A 152 -0.61 15.26 -4.23
N ALA A 153 -1.12 14.27 -3.51
CA ALA A 153 -1.25 14.29 -2.06
C ALA A 153 0.13 14.37 -1.35
N LEU A 154 1.10 13.58 -1.80
CA LEU A 154 2.49 13.63 -1.30
C LEU A 154 3.14 14.99 -1.57
N GLY A 155 2.93 15.57 -2.76
CA GLY A 155 3.42 16.91 -3.09
C GLY A 155 2.80 17.98 -2.19
N ALA A 156 1.48 17.90 -1.96
CA ALA A 156 0.79 18.80 -1.04
C ALA A 156 1.28 18.68 0.41
N ALA A 157 1.46 17.44 0.91
CA ALA A 157 1.90 17.19 2.28
C ALA A 157 3.34 17.66 2.55
N HIS A 158 4.23 17.55 1.56
CA HIS A 158 5.64 17.97 1.69
C HIS A 158 5.90 19.41 1.23
N GLY A 159 4.88 20.14 0.75
CA GLY A 159 5.06 21.47 0.18
C GLY A 159 5.83 21.49 -1.16
N ASP A 160 5.96 20.34 -1.83
CA ASP A 160 6.59 20.23 -3.15
C ASP A 160 5.56 20.56 -4.24
N VAL A 161 5.52 21.84 -4.61
CA VAL A 161 4.62 22.39 -5.63
C VAL A 161 4.88 21.74 -7.00
N ARG A 162 6.13 21.36 -7.30
CA ARG A 162 6.45 20.72 -8.57
C ARG A 162 5.88 19.31 -8.62
N LEU A 163 6.01 18.53 -7.55
CA LEU A 163 5.43 17.19 -7.46
C LEU A 163 3.90 17.24 -7.49
N LEU A 164 3.30 18.19 -6.77
CA LEU A 164 1.85 18.46 -6.81
C LEU A 164 1.37 18.73 -8.24
N ALA A 165 2.01 19.68 -8.94
CA ALA A 165 1.65 20.04 -10.30
C ALA A 165 1.78 18.88 -11.28
N HIS A 166 2.81 18.02 -11.13
CA HIS A 166 2.93 16.81 -11.95
C HIS A 166 1.82 15.80 -11.68
N GLY A 167 1.43 15.59 -10.42
CA GLY A 167 0.33 14.70 -10.05
C GLY A 167 -1.01 15.18 -10.62
N VAL A 168 -1.34 16.44 -10.39
CA VAL A 168 -2.56 17.08 -10.91
C VAL A 168 -2.56 17.11 -12.44
N GLY A 169 -1.43 17.49 -13.06
CA GLY A 169 -1.32 17.54 -14.52
C GLY A 169 -1.54 16.18 -15.17
N ARG A 170 -0.99 15.09 -14.62
CA ARG A 170 -1.25 13.73 -15.10
C ARG A 170 -2.70 13.30 -14.91
N PHE A 171 -3.31 13.65 -13.77
CA PHE A 171 -4.72 13.35 -13.53
C PHE A 171 -5.63 14.03 -14.57
N VAL A 172 -5.44 15.34 -14.77
CA VAL A 172 -6.20 16.12 -15.76
C VAL A 172 -5.96 15.60 -17.18
N ALA A 173 -4.72 15.25 -17.54
CA ALA A 173 -4.42 14.68 -18.85
C ALA A 173 -5.11 13.32 -19.08
N GLY A 174 -5.13 12.44 -18.08
CA GLY A 174 -5.85 11.18 -18.15
C GLY A 174 -7.37 11.37 -18.25
N LEU A 175 -7.92 12.32 -17.49
CA LEU A 175 -9.33 12.67 -17.57
C LEU A 175 -9.71 13.21 -18.95
N ALA A 176 -8.90 14.11 -19.51
CA ALA A 176 -9.10 14.65 -20.86
C ALA A 176 -9.03 13.55 -21.93
N LEU A 177 -8.10 12.60 -21.80
CA LEU A 177 -8.02 11.43 -22.68
C LEU A 177 -9.28 10.56 -22.57
N LEU A 178 -9.76 10.29 -21.36
CA LEU A 178 -10.97 9.50 -21.12
C LEU A 178 -12.20 10.15 -21.77
N ILE A 179 -12.37 11.47 -21.56
CA ILE A 179 -13.44 12.26 -22.19
C ILE A 179 -13.30 12.22 -23.71
N GLY A 180 -12.08 12.40 -24.24
CA GLY A 180 -11.81 12.39 -25.68
C GLY A 180 -12.17 11.06 -26.34
N VAL A 181 -11.78 9.93 -25.74
CA VAL A 181 -12.12 8.59 -26.26
C VAL A 181 -13.62 8.35 -26.24
N ALA A 182 -14.29 8.67 -25.13
CA ALA A 182 -15.75 8.53 -25.02
C ALA A 182 -16.51 9.43 -26.00
N ALA A 183 -16.01 10.66 -26.24
CA ALA A 183 -16.57 11.58 -27.22
C ALA A 183 -16.42 11.05 -28.64
N VAL A 184 -15.22 10.58 -29.02
CA VAL A 184 -14.98 9.96 -30.34
C VAL A 184 -15.91 8.75 -30.55
N MET A 185 -16.00 7.85 -29.57
CA MET A 185 -16.90 6.69 -29.65
C MET A 185 -18.37 7.12 -29.81
N SER A 186 -18.83 8.09 -29.01
CA SER A 186 -20.22 8.59 -29.09
C SER A 186 -20.53 9.22 -30.44
N LEU A 187 -19.58 9.97 -31.02
CA LEU A 187 -19.72 10.55 -32.36
C LEU A 187 -19.76 9.47 -33.44
N THR A 188 -18.92 8.45 -33.35
CA THR A 188 -18.91 7.35 -34.34
C THR A 188 -20.21 6.55 -34.38
N VAL A 189 -20.89 6.42 -33.23
CA VAL A 189 -22.18 5.71 -33.11
C VAL A 189 -23.37 6.63 -33.38
N GLY A 190 -23.17 7.95 -33.42
CA GLY A 190 -24.25 8.92 -33.64
C GLY A 190 -25.22 8.99 -32.47
N LEU A 191 -24.71 8.93 -31.23
CA LEU A 191 -25.55 9.01 -30.03
C LEU A 191 -26.30 10.35 -29.96
N GLN A 192 -27.63 10.32 -30.08
CA GLN A 192 -28.46 11.54 -30.10
C GLN A 192 -29.15 11.86 -28.78
N ALA A 193 -29.29 10.88 -27.90
CA ALA A 193 -29.98 11.03 -26.62
C ALA A 193 -29.17 10.39 -25.49
N ALA A 194 -29.24 11.00 -24.30
CA ALA A 194 -28.63 10.45 -23.09
C ALA A 194 -29.43 9.24 -22.61
N THR A 195 -28.73 8.18 -22.18
CA THR A 195 -29.37 7.04 -21.53
C THR A 195 -29.80 7.38 -20.10
N PRO A 196 -30.71 6.61 -19.48
CA PRO A 196 -31.09 6.81 -18.09
C PRO A 196 -29.87 6.84 -17.14
N LEU A 197 -28.92 5.91 -17.32
CA LEU A 197 -27.70 5.87 -16.51
C LEU A 197 -26.84 7.13 -16.70
N MET A 198 -26.73 7.68 -17.92
CA MET A 198 -26.05 8.96 -18.12
C MET A 198 -26.73 10.10 -17.36
N ALA A 199 -28.06 10.15 -17.37
CA ALA A 199 -28.82 11.17 -16.66
C ALA A 199 -28.72 11.00 -15.14
N ASP A 200 -28.69 9.77 -14.63
CA ASP A 200 -28.60 9.49 -13.20
C ASP A 200 -27.21 9.79 -12.65
N VAL A 201 -26.14 9.41 -13.35
CA VAL A 201 -24.75 9.73 -12.93
C VAL A 201 -24.47 11.24 -13.01
N ALA A 202 -25.15 11.98 -13.89
CA ALA A 202 -25.00 13.43 -14.02
C ALA A 202 -25.77 14.22 -12.96
N ARG A 203 -26.71 13.61 -12.23
CA ARG A 203 -27.46 14.28 -11.17
C ARG A 203 -26.60 14.45 -9.93
N VAL A 204 -26.46 15.70 -9.48
CA VAL A 204 -25.90 16.02 -8.17
C VAL A 204 -27.08 16.11 -7.19
N PRO A 205 -27.15 15.27 -6.13
CA PRO A 205 -28.17 15.43 -5.10
C PRO A 205 -27.92 16.77 -4.40
N LEU A 206 -28.91 17.66 -4.47
CA LEU A 206 -28.97 18.93 -3.72
C LEU A 206 -29.45 18.68 -2.29
#